data_AF-A0A961NX06-F1
#
_entry.id   AF-A0A961NX06-F1
#
_cell.length_a   1.000
_cell.length_b   1.000
_cell.length_c   1.000
_cell.angle_alpha   90.00
_cell.angle_beta   90.00
_cell.angle_gamma   90.00
#
_symmetry.space_group_name_H-M   'P 1'
#
loop_
_entity.id
_entity.type
_entity.pdbx_description
1 polymer ?
#
loop_
_entity_poly.entity_id
_entity_poly.type
_entity_poly.pdbx_seq_one_letter_code
_entity_poly.pdbx_strand_id
1 'polypeptide(L)'
;MIRRWVTPRITEEGVEPAGFDSFDLRLGDIMRGERATLGKSLLDVQNELRIKAAYIAAIENCDMRAFDTPSFIAGYVRSYARYLDMDPEWAFAAFCRESGFQPTHGLAPAARVKAEKTNRQSSRSRDGDPFANAAFVPQPTSIFEGIEPGAVGSVAVLVAL
;
A
#
# COMPACT_ATOMS: atom_id res chain seq x y z
N MET A 1 -57.90 -11.01 -26.47
CA MET A 1 -56.66 -11.82 -26.47
C MET A 1 -55.84 -11.46 -25.23
N ILE A 2 -55.96 -12.24 -24.15
CA ILE A 2 -55.27 -11.98 -22.88
C ILE A 2 -53.99 -12.82 -22.86
N ARG A 3 -52.82 -12.15 -22.88
CA ARG A 3 -51.51 -12.79 -22.85
C ARG A 3 -51.23 -13.30 -21.43
N ARG A 4 -51.13 -14.62 -21.28
CA ARG A 4 -50.76 -15.31 -20.05
C ARG A 4 -49.27 -15.10 -19.78
N TRP A 5 -48.95 -14.42 -18.69
CA TRP A 5 -47.57 -14.29 -18.20
C TRP A 5 -47.18 -15.63 -17.60
N VAL A 6 -46.16 -16.28 -18.16
CA VAL A 6 -45.59 -17.51 -17.63
C VAL A 6 -44.51 -17.10 -16.64
N THR A 7 -44.80 -17.22 -15.35
CA THR A 7 -43.80 -17.06 -14.29
C THR A 7 -42.81 -18.22 -14.40
N PRO A 8 -41.49 -17.97 -14.47
CA PRO A 8 -40.52 -19.06 -14.45
C PRO A 8 -40.65 -19.77 -13.10
N ARG A 9 -40.76 -21.10 -13.13
CA ARG A 9 -40.61 -21.90 -11.90
C ARG A 9 -39.14 -21.78 -11.50
N ILE A 10 -38.88 -21.11 -10.38
CA ILE A 10 -37.60 -21.21 -9.70
C ILE A 10 -37.55 -22.65 -9.16
N THR A 11 -36.78 -23.49 -9.84
CA THR A 11 -36.50 -24.84 -9.37
C THR A 11 -35.53 -24.68 -8.20
N GLU A 12 -36.06 -24.73 -6.98
CA GLU A 12 -35.25 -24.84 -5.76
C GLU A 12 -34.62 -26.25 -5.78
N GLU A 13 -33.46 -26.39 -6.45
CA GLU A 13 -32.62 -27.56 -6.30
C GLU A 13 -32.20 -27.66 -4.83
N GLY A 14 -32.41 -28.84 -4.23
CA GLY A 14 -32.24 -29.09 -2.80
C GLY A 14 -30.88 -28.66 -2.27
N VAL A 15 -30.84 -27.46 -1.70
CA VAL A 15 -29.76 -27.03 -0.82
C VAL A 15 -30.02 -27.69 0.53
N GLU A 16 -29.45 -28.90 0.70
CA GLU A 16 -29.24 -29.49 2.03
C GLU A 16 -28.67 -28.39 2.93
N PRO A 17 -29.14 -28.23 4.18
CA PRO A 17 -28.67 -27.17 5.07
C PRO A 17 -27.16 -27.36 5.28
N ALA A 18 -26.38 -26.61 4.51
CA ALA A 18 -24.94 -26.64 4.55
C ALA A 18 -24.52 -26.22 5.96
N GLY A 19 -23.88 -27.13 6.70
CA GLY A 19 -23.31 -26.82 8.00
C GLY A 19 -22.31 -25.66 7.87
N PHE A 20 -22.08 -24.93 8.96
CA PHE A 20 -21.20 -23.75 8.99
C PHE A 20 -19.81 -24.00 8.35
N ASP A 21 -19.31 -25.23 8.44
CA ASP A 21 -18.00 -25.65 7.91
C ASP A 21 -17.98 -25.93 6.39
N SER A 22 -19.12 -25.83 5.71
CA SER A 22 -19.23 -26.10 4.26
C SER A 22 -18.87 -24.88 3.39
N PHE A 23 -18.73 -23.71 4.00
CA PHE A 23 -18.44 -22.46 3.30
C PHE A 23 -16.93 -22.21 3.28
N ASP A 24 -16.34 -22.24 2.09
CA ASP A 24 -14.94 -21.86 1.89
C ASP A 24 -14.81 -20.34 2.06
N LEU A 25 -14.18 -19.91 3.16
CA LEU A 25 -13.97 -18.49 3.47
C LEU A 25 -12.95 -17.89 2.51
N ARG A 26 -13.42 -17.06 1.59
CA ARG A 26 -12.58 -16.37 0.62
C ARG A 26 -12.00 -15.09 1.20
N LEU A 27 -10.86 -14.64 0.66
CA LEU A 27 -10.28 -13.34 1.01
C LEU A 27 -11.31 -12.21 0.89
N GLY A 28 -12.10 -12.24 -0.17
CA GLY A 28 -13.10 -11.22 -0.44
C GLY A 28 -14.15 -11.08 0.66
N ASP A 29 -14.59 -12.20 1.24
CA ASP A 29 -15.56 -12.22 2.33
C ASP A 29 -14.96 -11.70 3.64
N ILE A 30 -13.68 -12.02 3.89
CA ILE A 30 -12.93 -11.50 5.04
C ILE A 30 -12.79 -9.97 4.92
N MET A 31 -12.30 -9.46 3.79
CA MET A 31 -12.11 -8.02 3.59
C MET A 31 -13.43 -7.24 3.66
N ARG A 32 -14.51 -7.83 3.13
CA ARG A 32 -15.86 -7.26 3.24
C ARG A 32 -16.34 -7.22 4.69
N GLY A 33 -16.10 -8.30 5.45
CA GLY A 33 -16.39 -8.40 6.87
C GLY A 33 -15.67 -7.32 7.68
N GLU A 34 -14.36 -7.20 7.51
CA GLU A 34 -13.55 -6.17 8.19
C GLU A 34 -14.03 -4.75 7.87
N ARG A 35 -14.34 -4.46 6.60
CA ARG A 35 -14.91 -3.16 6.21
C ARG A 35 -16.26 -2.91 6.88
N ALA A 36 -17.10 -3.93 6.98
CA ALA A 36 -18.39 -3.84 7.65
C ALA A 36 -18.24 -3.63 9.17
N THR A 37 -17.25 -4.27 9.81
CA THR A 37 -16.89 -4.06 11.22
C THR A 37 -16.47 -2.61 11.49
N LEU A 38 -15.77 -1.98 10.54
CA LEU A 38 -15.43 -0.55 10.60
C LEU A 38 -16.61 0.38 10.28
N GLY A 39 -17.76 -0.15 9.84
CA GLY A 39 -18.94 0.63 9.46
C GLY A 39 -18.76 1.50 8.23
N LYS A 40 -17.82 1.14 7.32
CA LYS A 40 -17.47 1.96 6.15
C LYS A 40 -18.15 1.48 4.87
N SER A 41 -18.68 2.42 4.09
CA SER A 41 -19.16 2.12 2.73
C SER A 41 -17.99 2.06 1.74
N LEU A 42 -18.22 1.46 0.56
CA LEU A 42 -17.24 1.47 -0.53
C LEU A 42 -16.88 2.90 -0.98
N LEU A 43 -17.82 3.85 -0.87
CA LEU A 43 -17.59 5.26 -1.22
C LEU A 43 -16.72 5.96 -0.18
N ASP A 44 -16.86 5.62 1.10
CA ASP A 44 -15.99 6.14 2.16
C ASP A 44 -14.55 5.66 1.95
N VAL A 45 -14.37 4.37 1.71
CA VAL A 45 -13.06 3.78 1.40
C VAL A 45 -12.44 4.43 0.16
N GLN A 46 -13.25 4.72 -0.88
CA GLN A 46 -12.77 5.44 -2.05
C GLN A 46 -12.23 6.83 -1.71
N ASN A 47 -12.94 7.59 -0.87
CA ASN A 47 -12.54 8.95 -0.51
C ASN A 47 -11.25 8.96 0.31
N GLU A 48 -11.08 7.97 1.19
CA GLU A 48 -9.93 7.85 2.08
C GLU A 48 -8.69 7.31 1.35
N LEU A 49 -8.84 6.25 0.54
CA LEU A 49 -7.71 5.61 -0.17
C LEU A 49 -7.41 6.21 -1.55
N ARG A 50 -8.32 7.03 -2.10
CA ARG A 50 -8.25 7.54 -3.48
C ARG A 50 -8.19 6.43 -4.53
N ILE A 51 -8.83 5.30 -4.23
CA ILE A 51 -9.00 4.15 -5.14
C ILE A 51 -10.48 4.09 -5.53
N LYS A 52 -10.81 3.94 -6.81
CA LYS A 52 -12.21 3.84 -7.28
C LYS A 52 -12.95 2.75 -6.48
N ALA A 53 -14.16 3.03 -6.02
CA ALA A 53 -15.01 2.09 -5.28
C ALA A 53 -15.26 0.80 -6.09
N ALA A 54 -15.37 0.91 -7.41
CA ALA A 54 -15.47 -0.24 -8.31
C ALA A 54 -14.27 -1.21 -8.18
N TYR A 55 -13.07 -0.70 -7.96
CA TYR A 55 -11.88 -1.54 -7.74
C TYR A 55 -11.86 -2.17 -6.36
N ILE A 56 -12.34 -1.47 -5.33
CA ILE A 56 -12.49 -2.05 -4.00
C ILE A 56 -13.49 -3.22 -4.04
N ALA A 57 -14.63 -3.03 -4.70
CA ALA A 57 -15.59 -4.10 -4.93
C ALA A 57 -15.00 -5.26 -5.77
N ALA A 58 -14.17 -4.96 -6.76
CA ALA A 58 -13.48 -5.98 -7.56
C ALA A 58 -12.51 -6.82 -6.70
N ILE A 59 -11.81 -6.19 -5.75
CA ILE A 59 -10.96 -6.92 -4.78
C ILE A 59 -11.81 -7.84 -3.91
N GLU A 60 -12.93 -7.35 -3.37
CA GLU A 60 -13.87 -8.16 -2.55
C GLU A 60 -14.54 -9.31 -3.32
N ASN A 61 -14.62 -9.22 -4.65
CA ASN A 61 -15.18 -10.27 -5.50
C ASN A 61 -14.10 -11.12 -6.19
N CYS A 62 -12.82 -10.84 -5.92
CA CYS A 62 -11.67 -11.45 -6.59
C CYS A 62 -11.73 -11.36 -8.13
N ASP A 63 -12.34 -10.31 -8.69
CA ASP A 63 -12.48 -10.11 -10.15
C ASP A 63 -11.35 -9.24 -10.72
N MET A 64 -10.36 -9.89 -11.34
CA MET A 64 -9.25 -9.21 -12.00
C MET A 64 -9.62 -8.48 -13.30
N ARG A 65 -10.79 -8.76 -13.90
CA ARG A 65 -11.19 -8.21 -15.21
C ARG A 65 -11.72 -6.79 -15.10
N ALA A 66 -12.14 -6.39 -13.90
CA ALA A 66 -12.66 -5.07 -13.61
C ALA A 66 -11.58 -3.97 -13.52
N PHE A 67 -10.29 -4.32 -13.52
CA PHE A 67 -9.20 -3.35 -13.42
C PHE A 67 -8.72 -2.89 -14.81
N ASP A 68 -8.68 -1.56 -15.01
CA ASP A 68 -8.15 -0.97 -16.26
C ASP A 68 -6.65 -1.30 -16.47
N THR A 69 -5.86 -1.30 -15.39
CA THR A 69 -4.40 -1.50 -15.44
C THR A 69 -3.97 -2.58 -14.45
N PRO A 70 -3.71 -3.83 -14.91
CA PRO A 70 -3.38 -4.95 -14.03
C PRO A 70 -2.14 -4.75 -13.15
N SER A 71 -1.16 -3.95 -13.61
CA SER A 71 0.07 -3.65 -12.87
C SER A 71 -0.18 -2.98 -11.51
N PHE A 72 -1.30 -2.28 -11.34
CA PHE A 72 -1.62 -1.58 -10.09
C PHE A 72 -2.41 -2.40 -9.08
N ILE A 73 -2.95 -3.56 -9.47
CA ILE A 73 -3.76 -4.44 -8.61
C ILE A 73 -3.01 -4.76 -7.31
N ALA A 74 -1.73 -5.11 -7.42
CA ALA A 74 -0.90 -5.43 -6.27
C ALA A 74 -0.74 -4.25 -5.29
N GLY A 75 -0.77 -3.00 -5.79
CA GLY A 75 -0.76 -1.81 -4.94
C GLY A 75 -2.10 -1.59 -4.24
N TYR A 76 -3.19 -1.74 -4.99
CA TYR A 76 -4.55 -1.55 -4.45
C TYR A 76 -4.90 -2.56 -3.37
N VAL A 77 -4.63 -3.85 -3.59
CA VAL A 77 -4.88 -4.91 -2.60
C VAL A 77 -4.11 -4.64 -1.30
N ARG A 78 -2.82 -4.31 -1.39
CA ARG A 78 -2.00 -4.03 -0.20
C ARG A 78 -2.44 -2.76 0.55
N SER A 79 -2.80 -1.70 -0.18
CA SER A 79 -3.28 -0.47 0.46
C SER A 79 -4.63 -0.67 1.14
N TYR A 80 -5.50 -1.49 0.55
CA TYR A 80 -6.78 -1.81 1.17
C TYR A 80 -6.61 -2.74 2.39
N ALA A 81 -5.72 -3.73 2.33
CA ALA A 81 -5.40 -4.57 3.48
C ALA A 81 -4.85 -3.75 4.66
N ARG A 82 -3.91 -2.82 4.41
CA ARG A 82 -3.40 -1.90 5.45
C ARG A 82 -4.49 -1.02 6.05
N TYR A 83 -5.45 -0.60 5.23
CA TYR A 83 -6.59 0.19 5.69
C TYR A 83 -7.50 -0.57 6.64
N LEU A 84 -7.67 -1.87 6.40
CA LEU A 84 -8.46 -2.79 7.22
C LEU A 84 -7.66 -3.37 8.40
N ASP A 85 -6.46 -2.87 8.68
CA ASP A 85 -5.55 -3.39 9.71
C ASP A 85 -5.19 -4.88 9.53
N MET A 86 -5.11 -5.33 8.28
CA MET A 86 -4.74 -6.69 7.89
C MET A 86 -3.30 -6.76 7.35
N ASP A 87 -2.69 -7.95 7.41
CA ASP A 87 -1.38 -8.18 6.80
C ASP A 87 -1.44 -8.05 5.25
N PRO A 88 -0.71 -7.09 4.65
CA PRO A 88 -0.84 -6.79 3.23
C PRO A 88 -0.18 -7.84 2.34
N GLU A 89 0.85 -8.52 2.81
CA GLU A 89 1.53 -9.57 2.06
C GLU A 89 0.68 -10.85 2.00
N TRP A 90 0.06 -11.22 3.11
CA TRP A 90 -0.90 -12.31 3.20
C TRP A 90 -2.12 -12.04 2.31
N ALA A 91 -2.72 -10.84 2.40
CA ALA A 91 -3.90 -10.49 1.60
C ALA A 91 -3.58 -10.54 0.10
N PHE A 92 -2.41 -10.02 -0.31
CA PHE A 92 -1.99 -10.11 -1.70
C PHE A 92 -1.73 -11.55 -2.15
N ALA A 93 -1.10 -12.39 -1.32
CA ALA A 93 -0.87 -13.79 -1.64
C ALA A 93 -2.18 -14.59 -1.77
N ALA A 94 -3.15 -14.35 -0.88
CA ALA A 94 -4.48 -14.93 -0.96
C ALA A 94 -5.22 -14.48 -2.23
N PHE A 95 -5.16 -13.19 -2.58
CA PHE A 95 -5.74 -12.65 -3.80
C PHE A 95 -5.17 -13.33 -5.04
N CYS A 96 -3.84 -13.50 -5.13
CA CYS A 96 -3.20 -14.18 -6.25
C CYS A 96 -3.64 -15.65 -6.38
N ARG A 97 -3.81 -16.35 -5.24
CA ARG A 97 -4.25 -17.75 -5.21
C ARG A 97 -5.70 -17.90 -5.67
N GLU A 98 -6.58 -16.99 -5.27
CA GLU A 98 -8.02 -17.06 -5.56
C GLU A 98 -8.37 -16.52 -6.96
N SER A 99 -7.75 -15.40 -7.38
CA SER A 99 -8.02 -14.77 -8.68
C SER A 99 -7.18 -15.34 -9.83
N GLY A 100 -6.13 -16.10 -9.53
CA GLY A 100 -5.15 -16.56 -10.53
C GLY A 100 -4.22 -15.45 -11.04
N PHE A 101 -4.22 -14.27 -10.40
CA PHE A 101 -3.36 -13.15 -10.79
C PHE A 101 -1.87 -13.51 -10.63
N GLN A 102 -1.11 -13.41 -11.72
CA GLN A 102 0.34 -13.53 -11.69
C GLN A 102 0.99 -12.15 -11.81
N PRO A 103 1.68 -11.67 -10.77
CA PRO A 103 2.40 -10.41 -10.85
C PRO A 103 3.51 -10.51 -11.91
N THR A 104 3.54 -9.55 -12.84
CA THR A 104 4.59 -9.46 -13.85
C THR A 104 5.97 -9.30 -13.18
N HIS A 105 6.96 -10.00 -13.75
CA HIS A 105 8.30 -10.19 -13.19
C HIS A 105 9.02 -8.84 -12.97
N GLY A 106 8.89 -8.29 -11.76
CA GLY A 106 9.38 -6.97 -11.36
C GLY A 106 8.75 -6.45 -10.06
N LEU A 107 7.53 -6.91 -9.73
CA LEU A 107 6.82 -6.56 -8.48
C LEU A 107 6.91 -7.64 -7.38
N ALA A 108 7.65 -8.72 -7.62
CA ALA A 108 7.87 -9.77 -6.63
C ALA A 108 8.73 -9.25 -5.46
N PRO A 109 8.47 -9.68 -4.20
CA PRO A 109 9.22 -9.23 -3.03
C PRO A 109 10.74 -9.47 -3.13
N ALA A 110 11.17 -10.45 -3.95
CA ALA A 110 12.58 -10.71 -4.25
C ALA A 110 13.31 -9.52 -4.89
N ALA A 111 12.60 -8.62 -5.59
CA ALA A 111 13.20 -7.42 -6.17
C ALA A 111 13.53 -6.34 -5.12
N ARG A 112 12.78 -6.27 -4.01
CA ARG A 112 13.02 -5.30 -2.92
C ARG A 112 14.30 -5.60 -2.14
N VAL A 113 14.63 -6.88 -1.95
CA VAL A 113 15.85 -7.32 -1.23
C VAL A 113 17.12 -6.85 -1.94
N LYS A 114 17.08 -6.62 -3.26
CA LYS A 114 18.24 -6.11 -4.02
C LYS A 114 18.46 -4.60 -3.81
N ALA A 115 17.39 -3.82 -3.68
CA ALA A 115 17.48 -2.37 -3.47
C ALA A 115 18.00 -1.99 -2.07
N GLU A 116 17.59 -2.73 -1.03
CA GLU A 116 18.06 -2.52 0.35
C GLU A 116 19.58 -2.78 0.50
N LYS A 117 20.11 -3.77 -0.23
CA LYS A 117 21.54 -4.12 -0.19
C LYS A 117 22.43 -3.14 -0.95
N THR A 118 21.92 -2.46 -1.98
CA THR A 118 22.68 -1.44 -2.70
C THR A 118 22.81 -0.14 -1.91
N ASN A 119 21.82 0.21 -1.06
CA ASN A 119 21.85 1.45 -0.28
C ASN A 119 22.80 1.41 0.93
N ARG A 120 23.17 0.23 1.42
CA ARG A 120 24.16 0.09 2.52
C ARG A 120 25.62 0.15 2.04
N GLN A 121 25.86 0.10 0.73
CA GLN A 121 27.21 0.03 0.16
C GLN A 121 27.67 1.33 -0.52
N SER A 122 26.77 2.29 -0.75
CA SER A 122 27.10 3.62 -1.30
C SER A 122 27.72 4.59 -0.29
N SER A 123 27.74 4.26 1.01
CA SER A 123 28.37 5.11 2.05
C SER A 123 29.88 4.94 2.19
N ARG A 124 30.55 4.19 1.30
CA ARG A 124 32.01 3.96 1.36
C ARG A 124 32.82 4.33 0.12
N SER A 125 32.23 5.03 -0.84
CA SER A 125 32.96 5.59 -1.98
C SER A 125 32.88 7.11 -1.95
N ARG A 126 33.65 7.73 -1.05
CA ARG A 126 34.12 9.11 -1.24
C ARG A 126 35.20 9.06 -2.31
N ASP A 127 34.81 9.19 -3.58
CA ASP A 127 35.73 9.66 -4.61
C ASP A 127 34.94 10.29 -5.76
N GLY A 128 35.01 11.63 -5.83
CA GLY A 128 34.66 12.45 -7.00
C GLY A 128 33.20 12.52 -7.44
N ASP A 129 32.38 13.33 -6.77
CA ASP A 129 31.08 13.76 -7.31
C ASP A 129 31.27 14.81 -8.44
N PRO A 130 30.89 14.53 -9.70
CA PRO A 130 31.03 15.47 -10.82
C PRO A 130 30.10 16.69 -10.76
N PHE A 131 29.25 16.78 -9.73
CA PHE A 131 28.33 17.90 -9.49
C PHE A 131 28.75 18.81 -8.33
N ALA A 132 29.89 18.53 -7.68
CA ALA A 132 30.35 19.31 -6.53
C ALA A 132 30.73 20.77 -6.86
N ASN A 133 30.99 21.07 -8.14
CA ASN A 133 31.37 22.41 -8.63
C ASN A 133 30.27 23.06 -9.50
N ALA A 134 28.99 22.76 -9.26
CA ALA A 134 27.91 23.51 -9.90
C ALA A 134 27.81 24.91 -9.27
N ALA A 135 27.92 25.96 -10.10
CA ALA A 135 28.05 27.38 -9.72
C ALA A 135 26.87 28.00 -8.93
N PHE A 136 25.90 27.20 -8.51
CA PHE A 136 24.68 27.66 -7.85
C PHE A 136 24.28 26.81 -6.62
N VAL A 137 25.18 25.97 -6.10
CA VAL A 137 24.91 25.25 -4.84
C VAL A 137 25.49 26.08 -3.67
N PRO A 138 24.66 26.57 -2.74
CA PRO A 138 25.16 27.22 -1.53
C PRO A 138 25.97 26.20 -0.73
N GLN A 139 27.27 26.46 -0.56
CA GLN A 139 28.15 25.66 0.28
C GLN A 139 27.74 25.86 1.74
N PRO A 140 27.55 24.79 2.55
CA PRO A 140 27.28 24.95 3.96
C PRO A 140 28.51 25.58 4.64
N THR A 141 28.34 26.79 5.17
CA THR A 141 29.37 27.47 5.95
C THR A 141 29.61 26.74 7.26
N SER A 142 30.87 26.76 7.70
CA SER A 142 31.34 26.04 8.88
C SER A 142 30.68 26.60 10.14
N ILE A 143 30.15 25.72 10.99
CA ILE A 143 29.59 26.00 12.33
C ILE A 143 30.55 26.71 13.29
N PHE A 144 31.83 26.86 12.92
CA PHE A 144 32.85 27.54 13.73
C PHE A 144 33.16 28.99 13.29
N GLU A 145 32.48 29.51 12.26
CA GLU A 145 32.72 30.87 11.75
C GLU A 145 32.10 31.97 12.64
N GLY A 146 31.25 31.60 13.61
CA GLY A 146 30.60 32.53 14.55
C GLY A 146 31.36 32.81 15.85
N ILE A 147 32.56 32.26 16.05
CA ILE A 147 33.35 32.54 17.25
C ILE A 147 34.20 33.79 17.02
N GLU A 148 33.58 34.96 17.23
CA GLU A 148 34.31 36.22 17.26
C GLU A 148 35.26 36.25 18.48
N PRO A 149 36.57 36.51 18.30
CA PRO A 149 37.54 36.50 19.39
C PRO A 149 37.27 37.57 20.47
N GLY A 150 36.44 38.59 20.17
CA GLY A 150 36.00 39.57 21.16
C GLY A 150 34.98 39.03 22.18
N ALA A 151 34.15 38.06 21.81
CA ALA A 151 33.10 37.52 22.67
C ALA A 151 33.67 36.69 23.83
N VAL A 152 34.80 36.00 23.60
CA VAL A 152 35.45 35.14 24.61
C VAL A 152 36.03 35.97 25.77
N GLY A 153 36.46 37.20 25.52
CA GLY A 153 36.99 38.09 26.57
C GLY A 153 35.93 38.51 27.60
N SER A 154 34.68 38.70 27.17
CA SER A 154 33.59 39.15 28.04
C SER A 154 33.14 38.07 29.04
N VAL A 155 33.15 36.78 28.64
CA VAL A 155 32.83 35.66 29.53
C VAL A 155 33.93 35.46 30.58
N ALA A 156 35.21 35.65 30.21
CA ALA A 156 36.32 35.52 31.16
C ALA A 156 36.25 36.52 32.32
N VAL A 157 35.78 37.76 32.07
CA VAL A 157 35.59 38.78 33.10
C VAL A 157 34.47 38.40 34.08
N LEU A 158 33.38 37.80 33.60
CA LEU A 158 32.27 37.36 34.45
C LEU A 158 32.63 36.14 35.33
N VAL A 159 33.61 35.34 34.92
CA VAL A 159 34.08 34.19 35.70
C VAL A 159 35.15 34.58 36.73
N ALA A 160 35.83 35.72 36.54
CA ALA A 160 36.92 36.19 37.38
C ALA A 160 36.50 37.15 38.52
N LEU A 161 35.20 37.36 38.72
CA LEU A 161 34.61 38.26 39.73
C LEU A 161 33.74 37.45 40.70
#